data_AF-A0A8D8YN93-F1
#
_entry.id   AF-A0A8D8YN93-F1
#
_cell.length_a   1.000
_cell.length_b   1.000
_cell.length_c   1.000
_cell.angle_alpha   90.00
_cell.angle_beta   90.00
_cell.angle_gamma   90.00
#
_symmetry.space_group_name_H-M   'P 1'
#
loop_
_entity.id
_entity.type
_entity.pdbx_description
1 polymer ?
#
loop_
_entity_poly.entity_id
_entity_poly.type
_entity_poly.pdbx_seq_one_letter_code
_entity_poly.pdbx_strand_id
1 'polypeptide(L)'
;MDAYVAVKIFSHFVAIQQSLWNLLQSSRSSLFSSYIENHCSYYREVPYKDKHSHSHNSRNPQHTVDSSLGQSQKRPFSTFERPWRGFKPGKIYDNCYLLDSLGQTLCACERKKAQWYLDKGLGTLVKQDPFTVRLTFQPEGFDMEDCKYYAEEKKNQCVVCGSEERYSLVKKYIVPHEYRKHMPECMKDRRSHDVLLMCYRCHKRSNIKDQAMRRVLADLCSAPLDSKTNTSVITIDNIRKVKSAARALRRNFQSGLLPPQRVDDLSSIVSEYFSLDSQYDGVEFEELVQLGSNLCETVDNADFVPHGFAVVEYFQNDLEAFETKWRQHFLQTMQPQHLPKHWSLHHNFNRRENKANRVKKIRGSDEDIDSGPSIGESKNRGSDEDLDNGISMGESNGVVINR
;
A
#
# COMPACT_ATOMS: atom_id res chain seq x y z
N MET A 1 -9.49 29.10 9.59
CA MET A 1 -8.48 30.10 9.25
C MET A 1 -8.69 30.46 7.79
N ASP A 2 -9.02 31.72 7.51
CA ASP A 2 -9.05 32.23 6.14
C ASP A 2 -7.61 32.14 5.56
N ALA A 3 -7.45 31.75 4.30
CA ALA A 3 -6.13 31.57 3.68
C ALA A 3 -5.27 32.83 3.79
N TYR A 4 -5.92 33.99 3.80
CA TYR A 4 -5.31 35.30 4.00
C TYR A 4 -4.65 35.45 5.39
N VAL A 5 -5.27 34.91 6.45
CA VAL A 5 -4.73 34.95 7.82
C VAL A 5 -3.52 34.03 7.92
N ALA A 6 -3.58 32.84 7.33
CA ALA A 6 -2.46 31.91 7.30
C ALA A 6 -1.25 32.50 6.53
N VAL A 7 -1.50 33.17 5.39
CA VAL A 7 -0.47 33.88 4.62
C VAL A 7 0.13 35.02 5.43
N LYS A 8 -0.68 35.86 6.11
CA LYS A 8 -0.14 36.92 6.97
C LYS A 8 0.71 36.40 8.13
N ILE A 9 0.27 35.33 8.79
CA ILE A 9 1.03 34.67 9.86
C ILE A 9 2.36 34.16 9.30
N PHE A 10 2.34 33.47 8.16
CA PHE A 10 3.54 32.94 7.52
C PHE A 10 4.52 34.04 7.10
N SER A 11 4.03 35.10 6.44
CA SER A 11 4.85 36.25 6.05
C SER A 11 5.50 36.93 7.26
N HIS A 12 4.81 36.97 8.40
CA HIS A 12 5.36 37.53 9.63
C HIS A 12 6.44 36.63 10.25
N PHE A 13 6.27 35.30 10.20
CA PHE A 13 7.31 34.34 10.59
C PHE A 13 8.57 34.46 9.74
N VAL A 14 8.43 34.61 8.42
CA VAL A 14 9.57 34.77 7.51
C VAL A 14 10.31 36.08 7.78
N ALA A 15 9.60 37.18 8.05
CA ALA A 15 10.22 38.46 8.42
C ALA A 15 10.98 38.39 9.75
N ILE A 16 10.46 37.64 10.74
CA ILE A 16 11.13 37.41 12.02
C ILE A 16 12.39 36.54 11.84
N GLN A 17 12.32 35.51 10.99
CA GLN A 17 13.47 34.65 10.71
C GLN A 17 14.60 35.41 9.98
N GLN A 18 14.27 36.38 9.14
CA GLN A 18 15.24 37.26 8.47
C GLN A 18 15.88 38.29 9.42
N SER A 19 15.15 38.77 10.43
CA SER A 19 15.68 39.68 11.47
C SER A 19 16.56 38.98 12.51
N LEU A 20 16.25 37.71 12.83
CA LEU A 20 16.94 36.94 13.86
C LEU A 20 18.17 36.15 13.39
N TRP A 21 18.49 36.18 12.09
CA TRP A 21 19.69 35.50 11.59
C TRP A 21 21.01 36.11 12.14
N ASN A 22 20.96 37.35 12.64
CA ASN A 22 22.08 38.02 13.31
C ASN A 22 22.20 37.68 14.82
N LEU A 23 21.36 36.77 15.35
CA LEU A 23 21.28 36.48 16.80
C LEU A 23 21.16 34.97 17.10
N LEU A 24 21.60 34.10 16.18
CA LEU A 24 21.53 32.64 16.31
C LEU A 24 22.79 32.01 16.92
N GLN A 25 23.16 32.46 18.12
CA GLN A 25 23.92 31.66 19.08
C GLN A 25 23.39 31.92 20.49
N SER A 26 22.27 31.29 20.86
CA SER A 26 21.99 30.79 22.22
C SER A 26 20.57 30.24 22.35
N SER A 27 20.46 29.14 23.07
CA SER A 27 19.25 28.38 23.41
C SER A 27 18.14 29.24 24.05
N ARG A 28 17.02 29.47 23.35
CA ARG A 28 15.78 29.97 23.99
C ARG A 28 14.52 29.40 23.35
N SER A 29 14.20 28.15 23.68
CA SER A 29 12.84 27.60 23.48
C SER A 29 11.76 28.41 24.22
N SER A 30 12.14 29.15 25.28
CA SER A 30 11.21 29.90 26.13
C SER A 30 10.63 31.16 25.48
N LEU A 31 11.40 31.88 24.67
CA LEU A 31 10.90 33.08 23.97
C LEU A 31 9.94 32.70 22.85
N PHE A 32 10.24 31.61 22.14
CA PHE A 32 9.38 31.08 21.09
C PHE A 32 8.03 30.64 21.66
N SER A 33 8.03 29.87 22.75
CA SER A 33 6.80 29.44 23.42
C SER A 33 5.97 30.62 23.96
N SER A 34 6.62 31.60 24.60
CA SER A 34 5.94 32.80 25.12
C SER A 34 5.35 33.67 24.00
N TYR A 35 6.03 33.77 22.86
CA TYR A 35 5.53 34.52 21.70
C TYR A 35 4.31 33.85 21.06
N ILE A 36 4.33 32.52 20.88
CA ILE A 36 3.18 31.74 20.40
C ILE A 36 1.98 31.91 21.34
N GLU A 37 2.23 31.93 22.65
CA GLU A 37 1.18 32.10 23.65
C GLU A 37 0.60 33.52 23.65
N ASN A 38 1.42 34.55 23.45
CA ASN A 38 0.94 35.94 23.40
C ASN A 38 0.26 36.33 22.08
N HIS A 39 0.74 35.82 20.94
CA HIS A 39 0.28 36.28 19.62
C HIS A 39 -0.63 35.28 18.89
N CYS A 40 -0.52 33.98 19.20
CA CYS A 40 -1.30 32.95 18.53
C CYS A 40 -2.41 32.35 19.40
N SER A 41 -2.44 32.63 20.71
CA SER A 41 -3.51 32.15 21.61
C SER A 41 -4.89 32.59 21.15
N TYR A 42 -5.03 33.83 20.67
CA TYR A 42 -6.29 34.37 20.16
C TYR A 42 -6.86 33.55 18.98
N TYR A 43 -5.99 32.90 18.19
CA TYR A 43 -6.39 32.10 17.04
C TYR A 43 -6.54 30.60 17.36
N ARG A 44 -6.18 30.17 18.59
CA ARG A 44 -6.23 28.76 19.01
C ARG A 44 -7.67 28.22 19.08
N GLU A 45 -8.64 29.09 19.35
CA GLU A 45 -10.06 28.72 19.54
C GLU A 45 -10.99 29.22 18.44
N VAL A 46 -10.47 29.75 17.32
CA VAL A 46 -11.33 30.27 16.24
C VAL A 46 -11.81 29.10 15.36
N PRO A 47 -13.10 28.74 15.37
CA PRO A 47 -13.62 27.67 14.52
C PRO A 47 -13.53 28.06 13.04
N TYR A 48 -13.15 27.10 12.21
CA TYR A 48 -13.05 27.26 10.76
C TYR A 48 -14.43 27.57 10.15
N LYS A 49 -14.59 28.75 9.53
CA LYS A 49 -15.77 29.09 8.72
C LYS A 49 -15.56 28.61 7.30
N ASP A 50 -16.25 27.55 6.92
CA ASP A 50 -16.28 27.06 5.55
C ASP A 50 -17.10 28.02 4.69
N LYS A 51 -16.48 28.71 3.73
CA LYS A 51 -17.23 29.44 2.70
C LYS A 51 -17.70 28.38 1.71
N HIS A 52 -18.96 27.97 1.85
CA HIS A 52 -19.62 27.09 0.87
C HIS A 52 -19.34 27.62 -0.55
N SER A 53 -18.64 26.83 -1.36
CA SER A 53 -18.56 27.09 -2.79
C SER A 53 -19.98 26.96 -3.35
N HIS A 54 -20.53 28.05 -3.88
CA HIS A 54 -21.76 27.99 -4.65
C HIS A 54 -21.51 27.11 -5.88
N SER A 55 -21.90 25.83 -5.77
CA SER A 55 -22.12 24.96 -6.90
C SER A 55 -23.24 25.57 -7.73
N HIS A 56 -22.90 26.07 -8.92
CA HIS A 56 -23.87 26.42 -9.95
C HIS A 56 -24.66 25.16 -10.33
N ASN A 57 -25.84 24.98 -9.73
CA ASN A 57 -26.83 24.07 -10.29
C ASN A 57 -27.86 24.91 -11.05
N SER A 58 -27.91 24.66 -12.37
CA SER A 58 -28.84 25.27 -13.28
C SER A 58 -30.28 24.83 -12.98
N ARG A 59 -31.14 25.84 -12.86
CA ARG A 59 -32.61 25.93 -12.83
C ARG A 59 -33.41 24.73 -13.39
N ASN A 60 -34.50 24.37 -12.70
CA ASN A 60 -35.85 24.84 -13.10
C ASN A 60 -36.89 24.74 -11.95
N PRO A 61 -37.94 25.61 -11.92
CA PRO A 61 -38.86 25.76 -10.79
C PRO A 61 -40.26 25.17 -11.04
N GLN A 62 -40.91 24.64 -10.00
CA GLN A 62 -42.37 24.73 -9.83
C GLN A 62 -42.79 24.50 -8.36
N HIS A 63 -43.72 25.36 -7.93
CA HIS A 63 -44.46 25.44 -6.66
C HIS A 63 -44.89 24.07 -6.07
N THR A 64 -45.04 23.85 -4.76
CA THR A 64 -45.90 24.56 -3.79
C THR A 64 -45.45 24.37 -2.33
N VAL A 65 -45.86 25.32 -1.50
CA VAL A 65 -45.82 25.39 -0.03
C VAL A 65 -46.45 24.17 0.64
N ASP A 66 -45.80 23.61 1.67
CA ASP A 66 -46.45 23.58 2.98
C ASP A 66 -45.47 23.39 4.16
N SER A 67 -45.80 24.09 5.23
CA SER A 67 -44.98 24.26 6.43
C SER A 67 -45.26 23.16 7.44
N SER A 68 -44.23 22.40 7.85
CA SER A 68 -44.25 21.75 9.16
C SER A 68 -42.86 21.72 9.79
N LEU A 69 -42.82 22.24 11.02
CA LEU A 69 -41.67 22.40 11.88
C LEU A 69 -41.09 21.03 12.28
N GLY A 70 -40.02 20.61 11.60
CA GLY A 70 -39.11 19.59 12.10
C GLY A 70 -37.82 20.24 12.58
N GLN A 71 -37.63 20.34 13.90
CA GLN A 71 -36.36 20.76 14.51
C GLN A 71 -35.24 19.83 14.04
N SER A 72 -34.51 20.25 13.01
CA SER A 72 -33.24 19.63 12.62
C SER A 72 -32.23 19.94 13.73
N GLN A 73 -32.03 18.98 14.63
CA GLN A 73 -30.90 19.00 15.54
C GLN A 73 -29.62 18.97 14.71
N LYS A 74 -29.01 20.16 14.55
CA LYS A 74 -27.68 20.34 13.98
C LYS A 74 -26.70 19.54 14.84
N ARG A 75 -26.28 18.37 14.35
CA ARG A 75 -25.21 17.59 15.00
C ARG A 75 -23.95 18.46 15.02
N PRO A 76 -23.36 18.76 16.19
CA PRO A 76 -22.09 19.47 16.23
C PRO A 76 -21.04 18.60 15.54
N PHE A 77 -20.19 19.21 14.71
CA PHE A 77 -19.04 18.52 14.13
C PHE A 77 -18.05 18.19 15.25
N SER A 78 -18.24 17.02 15.84
CA SER A 78 -17.23 16.34 16.65
C SER A 78 -16.00 16.08 15.77
N THR A 79 -14.85 16.62 16.16
CA THR A 79 -13.52 16.19 15.68
C THR A 79 -13.09 14.85 16.29
N PHE A 80 -13.91 14.25 17.16
CA PHE A 80 -13.78 12.85 17.52
C PHE A 80 -14.34 11.97 16.39
N GLU A 81 -13.42 11.26 15.74
CA GLU A 81 -13.61 9.92 15.21
C GLU A 81 -14.87 9.72 14.35
N ARG A 82 -14.83 10.20 13.11
CA ARG A 82 -15.59 9.50 12.07
C ARG A 82 -14.79 8.26 11.68
N PRO A 83 -15.32 7.03 11.85
CA PRO A 83 -14.68 5.85 11.30
C PRO A 83 -14.54 6.07 9.79
N TRP A 84 -13.37 5.75 9.24
CA TRP A 84 -13.11 5.80 7.81
C TRP A 84 -14.25 5.13 7.02
N ARG A 85 -14.74 5.77 5.95
CA ARG A 85 -15.76 5.17 5.08
C ARG A 85 -15.21 3.87 4.48
N GLY A 86 -15.81 2.74 4.86
CA GLY A 86 -15.34 1.38 4.55
C GLY A 86 -15.16 0.48 5.77
N PHE A 87 -15.25 1.04 6.98
CA PHE A 87 -15.08 0.29 8.24
C PHE A 87 -16.29 -0.60 8.55
N LYS A 88 -16.08 -1.91 8.72
CA LYS A 88 -17.11 -2.86 9.20
C LYS A 88 -17.00 -2.99 10.72
N PRO A 89 -18.02 -2.64 11.51
CA PRO A 89 -18.04 -2.92 12.94
C PRO A 89 -18.01 -4.45 13.18
N GLY A 90 -17.03 -4.95 13.94
CA GLY A 90 -16.89 -6.38 14.24
C GLY A 90 -15.59 -6.73 14.98
N LYS A 91 -15.50 -7.96 15.49
CA LYS A 91 -14.22 -8.56 15.92
C LYS A 91 -13.33 -8.74 14.68
N ILE A 92 -12.02 -8.46 14.78
CA ILE A 92 -11.07 -8.68 13.68
C ILE A 92 -10.60 -10.14 13.67
N TYR A 93 -10.31 -10.70 14.84
CA TYR A 93 -10.07 -12.12 15.02
C TYR A 93 -11.35 -12.83 15.45
N ASP A 94 -11.80 -13.77 14.64
CA ASP A 94 -12.92 -14.66 14.96
C ASP A 94 -12.49 -15.84 15.83
N ASN A 95 -11.20 -16.20 15.82
CA ASN A 95 -10.61 -17.35 16.53
C ASN A 95 -11.33 -18.68 16.23
N CYS A 96 -11.62 -18.94 14.95
CA CYS A 96 -12.07 -20.25 14.47
C CYS A 96 -10.88 -21.21 14.35
N TYR A 97 -11.05 -22.50 14.58
CA TYR A 97 -9.93 -23.46 14.56
C TYR A 97 -9.93 -24.34 13.31
N LEU A 98 -8.75 -24.54 12.74
CA LEU A 98 -8.48 -25.57 11.74
C LEU A 98 -7.73 -26.73 12.39
N LEU A 99 -8.22 -27.95 12.20
CA LEU A 99 -7.58 -29.19 12.63
C LEU A 99 -7.05 -29.97 11.42
N ASP A 100 -5.99 -30.74 11.59
CA ASP A 100 -5.53 -31.72 10.59
C ASP A 100 -6.42 -32.96 10.53
N SER A 101 -6.13 -33.90 9.63
CA SER A 101 -6.94 -35.13 9.51
C SER A 101 -6.92 -36.00 10.77
N LEU A 102 -5.90 -35.86 11.63
CA LEU A 102 -5.74 -36.55 12.91
C LEU A 102 -6.40 -35.82 14.09
N GLY A 103 -6.93 -34.60 13.87
CA GLY A 103 -7.59 -33.78 14.89
C GLY A 103 -6.66 -32.86 15.66
N GLN A 104 -5.39 -32.73 15.27
CA GLN A 104 -4.45 -31.79 15.86
C GLN A 104 -4.70 -30.36 15.37
N THR A 105 -4.66 -29.39 16.27
CA THR A 105 -4.89 -27.97 15.94
C THR A 105 -3.76 -27.40 15.10
N LEU A 106 -4.11 -26.96 13.89
CA LEU A 106 -3.21 -26.31 12.96
C LEU A 106 -3.09 -24.81 13.26
N CYS A 107 -4.21 -24.11 13.32
CA CYS A 107 -4.23 -22.67 13.54
C CYS A 107 -5.60 -22.14 13.96
N ALA A 108 -5.59 -20.99 14.64
CA ALA A 108 -6.72 -20.08 14.75
C ALA A 108 -6.80 -19.19 13.48
N CYS A 109 -8.00 -18.99 12.95
CA CYS A 109 -8.25 -18.29 11.70
C CYS A 109 -9.58 -17.52 11.68
N GLU A 110 -9.78 -16.72 10.62
CA GLU A 110 -11.03 -16.02 10.33
C GLU A 110 -12.13 -17.02 9.88
N ARG A 111 -13.39 -16.75 10.23
CA ARG A 111 -14.51 -17.65 9.93
C ARG A 111 -14.64 -17.94 8.45
N LYS A 112 -14.40 -16.94 7.60
CA LYS A 112 -14.42 -17.08 6.13
C LYS A 112 -13.44 -18.14 5.63
N LYS A 113 -12.25 -18.23 6.24
CA LYS A 113 -11.25 -19.22 5.86
C LYS A 113 -11.70 -20.63 6.25
N ALA A 114 -12.17 -20.79 7.48
CA ALA A 114 -12.69 -22.09 7.92
C ALA A 114 -13.89 -22.54 7.06
N GLN A 115 -14.80 -21.62 6.73
CA GLN A 115 -15.95 -21.89 5.86
C GLN A 115 -15.52 -22.30 4.45
N TRP A 116 -14.50 -21.65 3.87
CA TRP A 116 -13.98 -22.02 2.55
C TRP A 116 -13.57 -23.50 2.45
N TYR A 117 -12.98 -24.07 3.51
CA TYR A 117 -12.63 -25.50 3.52
C TYR A 117 -13.87 -26.41 3.53
N LEU A 118 -14.94 -26.01 4.21
CA LEU A 118 -16.22 -26.74 4.17
C LEU A 118 -16.84 -26.66 2.78
N ASP A 119 -16.91 -25.45 2.22
CA ASP A 119 -17.55 -25.19 0.92
C ASP A 119 -16.83 -25.92 -0.23
N LYS A 120 -15.51 -26.11 -0.11
CA LYS A 120 -14.69 -26.87 -1.07
C LYS A 120 -14.70 -28.38 -0.84
N GLY A 121 -15.41 -28.89 0.16
CA GLY A 121 -15.38 -30.31 0.52
C GLY A 121 -14.00 -30.79 1.00
N LEU A 122 -13.15 -29.87 1.46
CA LEU A 122 -11.78 -30.12 1.95
C LEU A 122 -11.73 -30.22 3.48
N GLY A 123 -12.87 -30.07 4.16
CA GLY A 123 -12.97 -30.21 5.59
C GLY A 123 -14.38 -30.59 6.04
N THR A 124 -14.44 -31.10 7.26
CA THR A 124 -15.67 -31.46 7.97
C THR A 124 -15.83 -30.57 9.19
N LEU A 125 -17.06 -30.10 9.44
CA LEU A 125 -17.37 -29.34 10.64
C LEU A 125 -17.26 -30.25 11.87
N VAL A 126 -16.48 -29.82 12.86
CA VAL A 126 -16.33 -30.54 14.14
C VAL A 126 -17.16 -29.87 15.25
N LYS A 127 -17.09 -28.54 15.33
CA LYS A 127 -17.75 -27.76 16.38
C LYS A 127 -18.25 -26.42 15.85
N GLN A 128 -19.39 -25.95 16.34
CA GLN A 128 -19.96 -24.64 15.96
C GLN A 128 -19.38 -23.47 16.76
N ASP A 129 -19.06 -23.67 18.04
CA ASP A 129 -18.52 -22.61 18.92
C ASP A 129 -17.43 -23.14 19.90
N PRO A 130 -16.15 -22.72 19.78
CA PRO A 130 -15.62 -21.93 18.67
C PRO A 130 -15.74 -22.73 17.36
N PHE A 131 -16.00 -22.03 16.26
CA PHE A 131 -16.20 -22.66 14.96
C PHE A 131 -14.94 -23.40 14.54
N THR A 132 -15.05 -24.72 14.37
CA THR A 132 -13.91 -25.62 14.21
C THR A 132 -14.12 -26.55 13.03
N VAL A 133 -13.18 -26.54 12.10
CA VAL A 133 -13.21 -27.35 10.87
C VAL A 133 -11.98 -28.25 10.85
N ARG A 134 -12.20 -29.54 10.60
CA ARG A 134 -11.14 -30.54 10.45
C ARG A 134 -10.90 -30.80 8.98
N LEU A 135 -9.65 -30.71 8.52
CA LEU A 135 -9.28 -31.01 7.15
C LEU A 135 -9.38 -32.51 6.85
N THR A 136 -9.69 -32.85 5.61
CA THR A 136 -9.76 -34.25 5.15
C THR A 136 -8.39 -34.84 4.80
N PHE A 137 -7.34 -34.01 4.81
CA PHE A 137 -5.98 -34.37 4.43
C PHE A 137 -4.96 -33.86 5.46
N GLN A 138 -3.77 -34.46 5.46
CA GLN A 138 -2.66 -34.00 6.28
C GLN A 138 -1.87 -32.93 5.52
N PRO A 139 -1.75 -31.69 6.04
CA PRO A 139 -0.99 -30.65 5.37
C PRO A 139 0.52 -30.88 5.47
N GLU A 140 1.24 -30.68 4.36
CA GLU A 140 2.70 -30.78 4.34
C GLU A 140 3.41 -29.60 5.03
N GLY A 141 4.65 -29.82 5.48
CA GLY A 141 5.50 -28.77 6.05
C GLY A 141 5.01 -28.24 7.40
N PHE A 142 4.29 -29.09 8.13
CA PHE A 142 3.81 -28.87 9.49
C PHE A 142 4.96 -29.07 10.49
N ASP A 143 5.31 -28.02 11.23
CA ASP A 143 6.24 -28.08 12.35
C ASP A 143 5.47 -27.70 13.60
N MET A 144 5.49 -28.60 14.59
CA MET A 144 4.78 -28.46 15.86
C MET A 144 5.16 -27.19 16.63
N GLU A 145 6.42 -26.77 16.52
CA GLU A 145 6.94 -25.62 17.27
C GLU A 145 6.36 -24.30 16.71
N ASP A 146 6.39 -24.13 15.38
CA ASP A 146 5.83 -22.98 14.68
C ASP A 146 4.31 -22.85 14.87
N CYS A 147 3.62 -23.99 15.04
CA CYS A 147 2.17 -24.00 15.16
C CYS A 147 1.67 -23.44 16.49
N LYS A 148 2.51 -23.36 17.53
CA LYS A 148 2.13 -22.75 18.81
C LYS A 148 1.63 -21.33 18.62
N TYR A 149 2.29 -20.52 17.80
CA TYR A 149 1.85 -19.15 17.49
C TYR A 149 0.55 -19.11 16.67
N TYR A 150 0.41 -20.01 15.70
CA TYR A 150 -0.75 -20.00 14.82
C TYR A 150 -1.99 -20.54 15.51
N ALA A 151 -1.86 -21.53 16.38
CA ALA A 151 -2.93 -22.12 17.19
C ALA A 151 -3.33 -21.22 18.38
N GLU A 152 -2.46 -20.33 18.84
CA GLU A 152 -2.76 -19.38 19.92
C GLU A 152 -3.96 -18.48 19.55
N GLU A 153 -4.91 -18.39 20.49
CA GLU A 153 -6.05 -17.47 20.42
C GLU A 153 -5.56 -16.01 20.46
N LYS A 154 -6.00 -15.20 19.51
CA LYS A 154 -5.56 -13.81 19.39
C LYS A 154 -6.62 -12.86 19.94
N LYS A 155 -6.20 -11.98 20.85
CA LYS A 155 -7.06 -10.94 21.41
C LYS A 155 -7.26 -9.80 20.42
N ASN A 156 -8.49 -9.29 20.35
CA ASN A 156 -8.85 -8.11 19.56
C ASN A 156 -8.46 -6.83 20.31
N GLN A 157 -7.15 -6.61 20.47
CA GLN A 157 -6.61 -5.46 21.19
C GLN A 157 -5.33 -4.95 20.53
N CYS A 158 -4.98 -3.71 20.82
CA CYS A 158 -3.71 -3.11 20.39
C CYS A 158 -2.54 -3.79 21.10
N VAL A 159 -1.61 -4.39 20.35
CA VAL A 159 -0.42 -5.05 20.91
C VAL A 159 0.51 -4.08 21.66
N VAL A 160 0.39 -2.77 21.40
CA VAL A 160 1.26 -1.76 22.01
C VAL A 160 0.69 -1.25 23.33
N CYS A 161 -0.54 -0.75 23.32
CA CYS A 161 -1.13 -0.04 24.46
C CYS A 161 -2.32 -0.77 25.11
N GLY A 162 -2.69 -1.95 24.61
CA GLY A 162 -3.79 -2.75 25.17
C GLY A 162 -5.19 -2.23 24.86
N SER A 163 -5.34 -1.14 24.10
CA SER A 163 -6.67 -0.62 23.76
C SER A 163 -7.49 -1.67 23.01
N GLU A 164 -8.67 -1.97 23.54
CA GLU A 164 -9.68 -2.85 22.94
C GLU A 164 -10.75 -2.06 22.17
N GLU A 165 -10.54 -0.75 22.01
CA GLU A 165 -11.47 0.13 21.32
C GLU A 165 -11.61 -0.31 19.86
N ARG A 166 -12.70 -1.04 19.61
CA ARG A 166 -12.90 -1.80 18.36
C ARG A 166 -12.84 -0.93 17.12
N TYR A 167 -13.30 0.32 17.22
CA TYR A 167 -13.30 1.28 16.10
C TYR A 167 -11.93 1.86 15.79
N SER A 168 -10.92 1.59 16.63
CA SER A 168 -9.56 2.09 16.46
C SER A 168 -8.57 1.05 15.92
N LEU A 169 -8.92 -0.24 15.94
CA LEU A 169 -7.97 -1.32 15.63
C LEU A 169 -7.75 -1.51 14.13
N VAL A 170 -6.48 -1.57 13.73
CA VAL A 170 -6.02 -1.78 12.36
C VAL A 170 -4.91 -2.84 12.33
N LYS A 171 -4.80 -3.56 11.20
CA LYS A 171 -3.71 -4.51 10.95
C LYS A 171 -2.44 -3.73 10.58
N LYS A 172 -1.36 -3.94 11.33
CA LYS A 172 -0.01 -3.42 11.06
C LYS A 172 0.86 -4.51 10.46
N TYR A 173 1.45 -4.24 9.31
CA TYR A 173 2.52 -5.06 8.74
C TYR A 173 3.86 -4.62 9.33
N ILE A 174 4.54 -5.54 10.02
CA ILE A 174 5.84 -5.30 10.68
C ILE A 174 6.95 -5.18 9.65
N VAL A 175 6.98 -6.09 8.68
CA VAL A 175 7.77 -5.93 7.45
C VAL A 175 6.86 -5.27 6.41
N PRO A 176 7.16 -4.05 5.96
CA PRO A 176 6.30 -3.33 5.01
C PRO A 176 6.06 -4.09 3.70
N HIS A 177 4.86 -3.93 3.15
CA HIS A 177 4.45 -4.58 1.89
C HIS A 177 5.33 -4.19 0.70
N GLU A 178 5.88 -2.97 0.71
CA GLU A 178 6.78 -2.48 -0.34
C GLU A 178 8.02 -3.37 -0.52
N TYR A 179 8.49 -4.02 0.54
CA TYR A 179 9.61 -4.95 0.49
C TYR A 179 9.11 -6.38 0.30
N ARG A 180 8.10 -6.79 1.08
CA ARG A 180 7.63 -8.18 1.08
C ARG A 180 7.14 -8.66 -0.30
N LYS A 181 6.61 -7.77 -1.13
CA LYS A 181 6.21 -8.11 -2.51
C LYS A 181 7.36 -8.59 -3.40
N HIS A 182 8.60 -8.20 -3.07
CA HIS A 182 9.81 -8.55 -3.83
C HIS A 182 10.60 -9.72 -3.22
N MET A 183 10.23 -10.22 -2.04
CA MET A 183 10.91 -11.37 -1.42
C MET A 183 10.66 -12.67 -2.21
N PRO A 184 11.50 -13.71 -2.07
CA PRO A 184 11.24 -15.03 -2.63
C PRO A 184 9.93 -15.65 -2.10
N GLU A 185 9.28 -16.47 -2.92
CA GLU A 185 7.96 -17.03 -2.58
C GLU A 185 7.98 -17.86 -1.29
N CYS A 186 9.06 -18.61 -1.04
CA CYS A 186 9.25 -19.39 0.18
C CYS A 186 9.24 -18.55 1.49
N MET A 187 9.41 -17.22 1.39
CA MET A 187 9.36 -16.29 2.52
C MET A 187 8.03 -15.50 2.59
N LYS A 188 7.18 -15.56 1.57
CA LYS A 188 5.87 -14.88 1.54
C LYS A 188 4.76 -15.65 2.23
N ASP A 189 4.99 -16.92 2.54
CA ASP A 189 4.03 -17.74 3.28
C ASP A 189 3.90 -17.32 4.75
N ARG A 190 2.75 -17.67 5.36
CA ARG A 190 2.45 -17.51 6.79
C ARG A 190 2.70 -16.09 7.36
N ARG A 191 2.31 -15.07 6.60
CA ARG A 191 2.46 -13.63 6.92
C ARG A 191 1.82 -13.18 8.25
N SER A 192 0.91 -13.96 8.84
CA SER A 192 0.23 -13.59 10.08
C SER A 192 1.15 -13.43 11.30
N HIS A 193 2.39 -13.91 11.23
CA HIS A 193 3.41 -13.59 12.24
C HIS A 193 3.80 -12.11 12.23
N ASP A 194 3.94 -11.53 11.04
CA ASP A 194 4.34 -10.13 10.86
C ASP A 194 3.14 -9.20 10.66
N VAL A 195 1.94 -9.65 11.03
CA VAL A 195 0.72 -8.84 11.00
C VAL A 195 0.12 -8.77 12.39
N LEU A 196 0.23 -7.61 13.02
CA LEU A 196 -0.24 -7.37 14.40
C LEU A 196 -1.40 -6.38 14.44
N LEU A 197 -2.25 -6.43 15.47
CA LEU A 197 -3.30 -5.44 15.67
C LEU A 197 -2.80 -4.26 16.47
N MET A 198 -3.09 -3.04 16.01
CA MET A 198 -2.72 -1.80 16.67
C MET A 198 -3.89 -0.82 16.61
N CYS A 199 -4.07 -0.01 17.66
CA CYS A 199 -4.97 1.13 17.55
C CYS A 199 -4.40 2.18 16.59
N TYR A 200 -5.27 2.99 16.00
CA TYR A 200 -4.89 4.03 15.02
C TYR A 200 -3.77 4.96 15.54
N ARG A 201 -3.83 5.34 16.82
CA ARG A 201 -2.80 6.20 17.46
C ARG A 201 -1.43 5.54 17.44
N CYS A 202 -1.34 4.27 17.87
CA CYS A 202 -0.08 3.54 17.87
C CYS A 202 0.38 3.24 16.45
N HIS A 203 -0.54 2.89 15.54
CA HIS A 203 -0.24 2.63 14.13
C HIS A 203 0.37 3.86 13.45
N LYS A 204 -0.23 5.04 13.64
CA LYS A 204 0.31 6.31 13.13
C LYS A 204 1.72 6.59 13.68
N ARG A 205 1.93 6.38 14.99
CA ARG A 205 3.25 6.54 15.62
C ARG A 205 4.29 5.58 15.05
N SER A 206 3.93 4.32 14.87
CA SER A 206 4.80 3.32 14.24
C SER A 206 5.16 3.74 12.81
N ASN A 207 4.20 4.13 11.98
CA ASN A 207 4.49 4.56 10.61
C ASN A 207 5.47 5.74 10.55
N ILE A 208 5.42 6.67 11.50
CA ILE A 208 6.40 7.77 11.57
C ILE A 208 7.81 7.23 11.88
N LYS A 209 7.94 6.23 12.75
CA LYS A 209 9.21 5.58 13.09
C LYS A 209 9.74 4.73 11.93
N ASP A 210 8.86 4.00 11.25
CA ASP A 210 9.19 3.24 10.04
C ASP A 210 9.76 4.14 8.94
N GLN A 211 9.24 5.36 8.78
CA GLN A 211 9.80 6.31 7.81
C GLN A 211 11.25 6.69 8.12
N ALA A 212 11.65 6.72 9.40
CA ALA A 212 13.05 6.91 9.76
C ALA A 212 13.89 5.68 9.36
N MET A 213 13.39 4.47 9.59
CA MET A 213 14.06 3.24 9.16
C MET A 213 14.19 3.14 7.63
N ARG A 214 13.15 3.54 6.88
CA ARG A 214 13.18 3.59 5.42
C ARG A 214 14.27 4.52 4.89
N ARG A 215 14.48 5.67 5.51
CA ARG A 215 15.57 6.59 5.15
C ARG A 215 16.94 5.96 5.39
N VAL A 216 17.14 5.29 6.53
CA VAL A 216 18.37 4.55 6.80
C VAL A 216 18.61 3.45 5.75
N LEU A 217 17.57 2.74 5.34
CA LEU A 217 17.67 1.74 4.27
C LEU A 217 17.94 2.37 2.90
N ALA A 218 17.36 3.53 2.62
CA ALA A 218 17.60 4.27 1.39
C ALA A 218 19.07 4.66 1.24
N ASP A 219 19.67 5.19 2.31
CA ASP A 219 21.09 5.56 2.32
C ASP A 219 21.99 4.31 2.23
N LEU A 220 21.68 3.28 3.03
CA LEU A 220 22.47 2.04 3.08
C LEU A 220 22.49 1.29 1.74
N CYS A 221 21.34 1.23 1.06
CA CYS A 221 21.18 0.44 -0.16
C CYS A 221 21.30 1.28 -1.44
N SER A 222 21.67 2.57 -1.33
CA SER A 222 21.65 3.53 -2.45
C SER A 222 20.31 3.55 -3.20
N ALA A 223 19.21 3.45 -2.45
CA ALA A 223 17.85 3.31 -2.97
C ALA A 223 16.97 4.49 -2.49
N PRO A 224 16.99 5.66 -3.15
CA PRO A 224 16.27 6.85 -2.67
C PRO A 224 14.74 6.64 -2.62
N LEU A 225 14.09 7.15 -1.57
CA LEU A 225 12.63 7.07 -1.39
C LEU A 225 11.86 7.99 -2.35
N ASP A 226 12.37 9.21 -2.52
CA ASP A 226 11.81 10.23 -3.40
C ASP A 226 12.95 10.70 -4.29
N SER A 227 12.99 10.23 -5.54
CA SER A 227 13.92 10.77 -6.51
C SER A 227 13.16 11.38 -7.68
N LYS A 228 13.41 12.66 -7.93
CA LYS A 228 12.95 13.35 -9.15
C LYS A 228 13.47 12.65 -10.41
N THR A 229 14.61 11.94 -10.31
CA THR A 229 15.21 11.23 -11.43
C THR A 229 14.75 9.77 -11.55
N ASN A 230 14.21 9.18 -10.47
CA ASN A 230 13.72 7.79 -10.46
C ASN A 230 12.19 7.78 -10.38
N THR A 231 11.54 8.30 -11.42
CA THR A 231 10.08 8.27 -11.56
C THR A 231 9.69 7.07 -12.43
N SER A 232 8.61 6.37 -12.08
CA SER A 232 8.12 5.23 -12.86
C SER A 232 7.65 5.59 -14.27
N VAL A 233 7.34 6.87 -14.47
CA VAL A 233 6.84 7.43 -15.72
C VAL A 233 7.69 8.66 -16.07
N ILE A 234 8.16 8.69 -17.31
CA ILE A 234 8.83 9.87 -17.88
C ILE A 234 7.89 10.58 -18.85
N THR A 235 8.02 11.90 -18.92
CA THR A 235 7.28 12.72 -19.87
C THR A 235 8.16 13.03 -21.07
N ILE A 236 7.65 12.78 -22.27
CA ILE A 236 8.36 13.06 -23.52
C ILE A 236 8.03 14.48 -23.95
N ASP A 237 9.03 15.37 -23.88
CA ASP A 237 8.84 16.81 -24.02
C ASP A 237 8.32 17.26 -25.39
N ASN A 238 8.76 16.61 -26.47
CA ASN A 238 8.24 16.89 -27.81
C ASN A 238 6.75 16.54 -27.92
N ILE A 239 6.34 15.36 -27.45
CA ILE A 239 4.93 14.92 -27.48
C ILE A 239 4.07 15.83 -26.60
N ARG A 240 4.58 16.22 -25.42
CA ARG A 240 3.89 17.17 -24.53
C ARG A 240 3.65 18.52 -25.21
N LYS A 241 4.62 19.05 -25.95
CA LYS A 241 4.49 20.30 -26.71
C LYS A 241 3.42 20.17 -27.81
N VAL A 242 3.48 19.10 -28.60
CA VAL A 242 2.51 18.82 -29.68
C VAL A 242 1.10 18.66 -29.12
N LYS A 243 0.95 17.90 -28.05
CA LYS A 243 -0.34 17.71 -27.36
C LYS A 243 -0.90 19.02 -26.83
N SER A 244 -0.05 19.87 -26.24
CA SER A 244 -0.46 21.20 -25.77
C SER A 244 -0.88 22.10 -26.94
N ALA A 245 -0.15 22.08 -28.06
CA ALA A 245 -0.46 22.84 -29.25
C ALA A 245 -1.80 22.41 -29.86
N ALA A 246 -1.99 21.11 -30.05
CA ALA A 246 -3.21 20.52 -30.58
C ALA A 246 -4.43 20.80 -29.68
N ARG A 247 -4.30 20.70 -28.35
CA ARG A 247 -5.38 21.07 -27.42
C ARG A 247 -5.76 22.55 -27.50
N ALA A 248 -4.79 23.44 -27.71
CA ALA A 248 -5.04 24.86 -27.86
C ALA A 248 -5.75 25.17 -29.19
N LEU A 249 -5.30 24.57 -30.30
CA LEU A 249 -5.97 24.68 -31.61
C LEU A 249 -7.39 24.14 -31.57
N ARG A 250 -7.62 22.97 -30.95
CA ARG A 250 -8.96 22.37 -30.82
C ARG A 250 -9.94 23.27 -30.08
N ARG A 251 -9.50 23.96 -29.02
CA ARG A 251 -10.32 24.95 -28.32
C ARG A 251 -10.57 26.19 -29.18
N ASN A 252 -9.59 26.57 -30.00
CA ASN A 252 -9.72 27.70 -30.90
C ASN A 252 -10.73 27.45 -32.02
N PHE A 253 -10.80 26.23 -32.58
CA PHE A 253 -11.81 25.88 -33.58
C PHE A 253 -13.26 26.09 -33.07
N GLN A 254 -13.46 26.01 -31.76
CA GLN A 254 -14.76 26.23 -31.12
C GLN A 254 -15.02 27.69 -30.71
N SER A 255 -13.95 28.46 -30.42
CA SER A 255 -14.08 29.77 -29.75
C SER A 255 -13.52 30.95 -30.52
N GLY A 256 -12.59 30.73 -31.47
CA GLY A 256 -11.97 31.77 -32.29
C GLY A 256 -11.11 32.78 -31.53
N LEU A 257 -10.70 32.47 -30.29
CA LEU A 257 -10.07 33.43 -29.38
C LEU A 257 -8.55 33.56 -29.52
N LEU A 258 -7.88 32.70 -30.31
CA LEU A 258 -6.43 32.79 -30.46
C LEU A 258 -6.03 33.83 -31.52
N PRO A 259 -5.00 34.66 -31.27
CA PRO A 259 -4.42 35.54 -32.29
C PRO A 259 -3.90 34.76 -33.52
N PRO A 260 -4.02 35.29 -34.76
CA PRO A 260 -3.64 34.58 -35.98
C PRO A 260 -2.21 34.04 -35.97
N GLN A 261 -1.24 34.85 -35.56
CA GLN A 261 0.16 34.44 -35.46
C GLN A 261 0.36 33.23 -34.53
N ARG A 262 -0.41 33.16 -33.43
CA ARG A 262 -0.33 32.04 -32.49
C ARG A 262 -0.94 30.77 -33.07
N VAL A 263 -1.95 30.89 -33.94
CA VAL A 263 -2.51 29.75 -34.67
C VAL A 263 -1.44 29.17 -35.58
N ASP A 264 -0.74 30.00 -36.36
CA ASP A 264 0.31 29.55 -37.29
C ASP A 264 1.45 28.83 -36.56
N ASP A 265 1.93 29.38 -35.43
CA ASP A 265 2.96 28.75 -34.60
C ASP A 265 2.54 27.35 -34.12
N LEU A 266 1.32 27.25 -33.59
CA LEU A 266 0.81 25.99 -33.04
C LEU A 266 0.53 24.97 -34.14
N SER A 267 0.04 25.44 -35.28
CA SER A 267 -0.21 24.59 -36.45
C SER A 267 1.09 24.02 -36.99
N SER A 268 2.15 24.82 -37.04
CA SER A 268 3.49 24.37 -37.45
C SER A 268 4.00 23.25 -36.54
N ILE A 269 3.85 23.38 -35.21
CA ILE A 269 4.26 22.34 -34.24
C ILE A 269 3.53 21.02 -34.47
N VAL A 270 2.22 21.08 -34.76
CA VAL A 270 1.41 19.88 -35.00
C VAL A 270 1.76 19.24 -36.33
N SER A 271 1.83 20.03 -37.40
CA SER A 271 2.15 19.55 -38.75
C SER A 271 3.56 18.96 -38.84
N GLU A 272 4.56 19.62 -38.25
CA GLU A 272 5.95 19.12 -38.22
C GLU A 272 6.02 17.74 -37.56
N TYR A 273 5.34 17.55 -36.43
CA TYR A 273 5.34 16.26 -35.73
C TYR A 273 4.77 15.11 -36.57
N PHE A 274 3.61 15.33 -37.22
CA PHE A 274 2.95 14.29 -38.01
C PHE A 274 3.62 14.06 -39.37
N SER A 275 4.32 15.06 -39.92
CA SER A 275 5.08 14.91 -41.17
C SER A 275 6.28 13.96 -41.08
N LEU A 276 6.68 13.58 -39.87
CA LEU A 276 7.77 12.61 -39.65
C LEU A 276 7.36 11.17 -39.94
N ASP A 277 6.06 10.90 -40.10
CA ASP A 277 5.53 9.56 -40.33
C ASP A 277 4.56 9.56 -41.53
N SER A 278 4.99 8.91 -42.61
CA SER A 278 4.28 8.87 -43.91
C SER A 278 2.87 8.28 -43.81
N GLN A 279 2.52 7.59 -42.72
CA GLN A 279 1.16 7.08 -42.53
C GLN A 279 0.11 8.21 -42.35
N TYR A 280 0.55 9.43 -42.05
CA TYR A 280 -0.32 10.60 -41.89
C TYR A 280 -0.35 11.50 -43.14
N ASP A 281 0.29 11.08 -44.24
CA ASP A 281 0.27 11.81 -45.50
C ASP A 281 -1.16 11.86 -46.07
N GLY A 282 -1.64 13.07 -46.37
CA GLY A 282 -2.99 13.29 -46.89
C GLY A 282 -4.10 13.26 -45.83
N VAL A 283 -3.77 13.19 -44.54
CA VAL A 283 -4.75 13.35 -43.45
C VAL A 283 -5.11 14.82 -43.27
N GLU A 284 -6.41 15.10 -43.09
CA GLU A 284 -6.91 16.45 -42.87
C GLU A 284 -6.37 17.06 -41.58
N PHE A 285 -6.05 18.36 -41.62
CA PHE A 285 -5.38 19.03 -40.50
C PHE A 285 -6.21 19.03 -39.19
N GLU A 286 -7.55 19.14 -39.29
CA GLU A 286 -8.45 19.04 -38.14
C GLU A 286 -8.33 17.66 -37.45
N GLU A 287 -8.15 16.59 -38.23
CA GLU A 287 -7.96 15.24 -37.75
C GLU A 287 -6.58 15.08 -37.08
N LEU A 288 -5.53 15.68 -37.65
CA LEU A 288 -4.20 15.75 -37.02
C LEU A 288 -4.25 16.48 -35.67
N VAL A 289 -5.01 17.56 -35.55
CA VAL A 289 -5.23 18.26 -34.27
C VAL A 289 -5.99 17.39 -33.27
N GLN A 290 -7.00 16.64 -33.72
CA GLN A 290 -7.72 15.72 -32.84
C GLN A 290 -6.80 14.60 -32.33
N LEU A 291 -6.01 13.96 -33.22
CA LEU A 291 -5.01 12.96 -32.88
C LEU A 291 -3.95 13.53 -31.92
N GLY A 292 -3.39 14.68 -32.25
CA GLY A 292 -2.41 15.41 -31.44
C GLY A 292 -2.91 15.68 -30.02
N SER A 293 -4.18 16.05 -29.88
CA SER A 293 -4.79 16.38 -28.57
C SER A 293 -4.90 15.17 -27.62
N ASN A 294 -4.86 13.97 -28.20
CA ASN A 294 -5.02 12.68 -27.53
C ASN A 294 -3.71 11.89 -27.39
N LEU A 295 -2.58 12.42 -27.87
CA LEU A 295 -1.28 11.76 -27.73
C LEU A 295 -0.98 11.38 -26.27
N CYS A 296 -0.28 10.26 -26.06
CA CYS A 296 0.26 9.89 -24.76
C CYS A 296 1.65 10.50 -24.61
N GLU A 297 1.77 11.54 -23.80
CA GLU A 297 3.04 12.23 -23.52
C GLU A 297 3.86 11.56 -22.43
N THR A 298 3.34 10.48 -21.85
CA THR A 298 3.97 9.73 -20.76
C THR A 298 4.28 8.32 -21.19
N VAL A 299 5.49 7.84 -20.87
CA VAL A 299 5.89 6.44 -21.08
C VAL A 299 6.51 5.87 -19.81
N ASP A 300 6.43 4.55 -19.67
CA ASP A 300 7.07 3.85 -18.56
C ASP A 300 8.59 4.00 -18.65
N ASN A 301 9.20 4.33 -17.53
CA ASN A 301 10.63 4.46 -17.42
C ASN A 301 11.26 3.06 -17.24
N ALA A 302 11.92 2.55 -18.28
CA ALA A 302 12.58 1.25 -18.23
C ALA A 302 13.70 1.18 -17.17
N ASP A 303 14.33 2.31 -16.86
CA ASP A 303 15.40 2.41 -15.87
C ASP A 303 14.86 2.64 -14.44
N PHE A 304 13.54 2.67 -14.25
CA PHE A 304 12.96 2.86 -12.93
C PHE A 304 13.15 1.63 -12.05
N VAL A 305 13.88 1.82 -10.96
CA VAL A 305 14.07 0.80 -9.94
C VAL A 305 13.29 1.20 -8.68
N PRO A 306 12.22 0.47 -8.30
CA PRO A 306 11.48 0.78 -7.08
C PRO A 306 12.37 0.65 -5.84
N HIS A 307 12.27 1.58 -4.88
CA HIS A 307 12.99 1.53 -3.60
C HIS A 307 12.89 0.16 -2.92
N GLY A 308 11.66 -0.37 -2.82
CA GLY A 308 11.40 -1.66 -2.18
C GLY A 308 12.11 -2.83 -2.88
N PHE A 309 12.27 -2.78 -4.19
CA PHE A 309 12.99 -3.79 -4.96
C PHE A 309 14.49 -3.70 -4.69
N ALA A 310 15.09 -2.52 -4.87
CA ALA A 310 16.52 -2.30 -4.67
C ALA A 310 16.98 -2.68 -3.25
N VAL A 311 16.17 -2.38 -2.22
CA VAL A 311 16.48 -2.79 -0.85
C VAL A 311 16.45 -4.31 -0.70
N VAL A 312 15.44 -4.99 -1.25
CA VAL A 312 15.36 -6.46 -1.15
C VAL A 312 16.48 -7.13 -1.93
N GLU A 313 16.84 -6.60 -3.10
CA GLU A 313 17.98 -7.04 -3.90
C GLU A 313 19.31 -6.90 -3.15
N TYR A 314 19.51 -5.78 -2.44
CA TYR A 314 20.68 -5.59 -1.58
C TYR A 314 20.77 -6.67 -0.49
N PHE A 315 19.64 -7.04 0.12
CA PHE A 315 19.57 -8.08 1.16
C PHE A 315 19.33 -9.50 0.63
N GLN A 316 19.45 -9.77 -0.67
CA GLN A 316 19.06 -11.06 -1.26
C GLN A 316 19.69 -12.29 -0.59
N ASN A 317 20.93 -12.16 -0.10
CA ASN A 317 21.66 -13.24 0.58
C ASN A 317 21.45 -13.26 2.10
N ASP A 318 20.75 -12.28 2.65
CA ASP A 318 20.52 -12.11 4.10
C ASP A 318 19.12 -11.52 4.41
N LEU A 319 18.11 -12.04 3.72
CA LEU A 319 16.72 -11.60 3.88
C LEU A 319 16.17 -11.92 5.28
N GLU A 320 16.74 -12.93 5.93
CA GLU A 320 16.40 -13.28 7.31
C GLU A 320 16.85 -12.18 8.27
N ALA A 321 18.10 -11.68 8.17
CA ALA A 321 18.50 -10.52 8.96
C ALA A 321 17.67 -9.28 8.62
N PHE A 322 17.27 -9.11 7.36
CA PHE A 322 16.37 -8.01 6.98
C PHE A 322 14.99 -8.11 7.67
N GLU A 323 14.36 -9.30 7.70
CA GLU A 323 13.13 -9.54 8.45
C GLU A 323 13.33 -9.27 9.95
N THR A 324 14.42 -9.79 10.53
CA THR A 324 14.77 -9.56 11.94
C THR A 324 14.97 -8.07 12.24
N LYS A 325 15.60 -7.31 11.34
CA LYS A 325 15.83 -5.87 11.51
C LYS A 325 14.52 -5.10 11.65
N TRP A 326 13.52 -5.43 10.82
CA TRP A 326 12.17 -4.82 10.92
C TRP A 326 11.44 -5.23 12.19
N ARG A 327 11.50 -6.52 12.54
CA ARG A 327 10.90 -7.04 13.79
C ARG A 327 11.53 -6.38 15.03
N GLN A 328 12.86 -6.24 15.05
CA GLN A 328 13.59 -5.59 16.12
C GLN A 328 13.31 -4.08 16.19
N HIS A 329 13.24 -3.40 15.04
CA HIS A 329 12.83 -1.99 14.97
C HIS A 329 11.47 -1.76 15.62
N PHE A 330 10.49 -2.63 15.35
CA PHE A 330 9.19 -2.54 15.99
C PHE A 330 9.28 -2.70 17.52
N LEU A 331 9.99 -3.71 18.02
CA LEU A 331 10.16 -3.90 19.46
C LEU A 331 10.82 -2.70 20.14
N GLN A 332 11.89 -2.18 19.55
CA GLN A 332 12.66 -1.07 20.12
C GLN A 332 11.89 0.25 20.10
N THR A 333 11.20 0.56 19.01
CA THR A 333 10.55 1.86 18.83
C THR A 333 9.13 1.93 19.40
N MET A 334 8.43 0.79 19.46
CA MET A 334 7.04 0.75 19.91
C MET A 334 6.86 0.12 21.28
N GLN A 335 7.81 -0.69 21.78
CA GLN A 335 7.79 -1.32 23.11
C GLN A 335 6.43 -1.97 23.42
N PRO A 336 6.03 -3.00 22.66
CA PRO A 336 4.70 -3.57 22.78
C PRO A 336 4.48 -4.27 24.14
N GLN A 337 3.35 -3.98 24.81
CA GLN A 337 3.01 -4.54 26.12
C GLN A 337 2.14 -5.81 26.03
N HIS A 338 1.53 -6.06 24.86
CA HIS A 338 0.54 -7.11 24.66
C HIS A 338 0.80 -7.92 23.39
N LEU A 339 2.07 -8.22 23.14
CA LEU A 339 2.49 -9.06 22.02
C LEU A 339 2.01 -10.51 22.24
N PRO A 340 1.63 -11.26 21.18
CA PRO A 340 1.30 -12.68 21.33
C PRO A 340 2.46 -13.46 21.96
N LYS A 341 2.15 -14.47 22.78
CA LYS A 341 3.15 -15.17 23.61
C LYS A 341 4.26 -15.81 22.78
N HIS A 342 3.89 -16.36 21.63
CA HIS A 342 4.80 -17.06 20.74
C HIS A 342 5.34 -16.20 19.59
N TRP A 343 5.16 -14.87 19.65
CA TRP A 343 5.75 -13.98 18.65
C TRP A 343 7.27 -13.90 18.84
N SER A 344 8.04 -14.08 17.78
CA SER A 344 9.50 -14.17 17.85
C SER A 344 10.20 -13.39 16.72
N LEU A 345 11.44 -12.95 16.99
CA LEU A 345 12.28 -12.27 16.00
C LEU A 345 12.74 -13.20 14.87
N HIS A 346 12.95 -14.47 15.17
CA HIS A 346 13.55 -15.48 14.28
C HIS A 346 12.51 -16.49 13.76
N HIS A 347 11.25 -16.05 13.68
CA HIS A 347 10.17 -16.91 13.21
C HIS A 347 10.42 -17.47 11.81
N ASN A 348 10.14 -18.76 11.64
CA ASN A 348 10.41 -19.60 10.46
C ASN A 348 11.90 -19.87 10.11
N PHE A 349 12.89 -19.39 10.88
CA PHE A 349 14.32 -19.56 10.51
C PHE A 349 14.70 -21.05 10.53
N ASN A 350 14.45 -21.74 11.65
CA ASN A 350 14.71 -23.17 11.78
C ASN A 350 13.97 -24.00 10.71
N ARG A 351 12.72 -23.63 10.39
CA ARG A 351 11.93 -24.31 9.36
C ARG A 351 12.57 -24.18 7.97
N ARG A 352 13.05 -22.99 7.62
CA ARG A 352 13.73 -22.73 6.35
C ARG A 352 15.07 -23.44 6.29
N GLU A 353 15.85 -23.42 7.37
CA GLU A 353 17.11 -24.15 7.49
C GLU A 353 16.91 -25.66 7.35
N ASN A 354 15.95 -26.24 8.08
CA ASN A 354 15.61 -27.66 7.99
C ASN A 354 15.16 -28.05 6.57
N LYS A 355 14.37 -27.19 5.90
CA LYS A 355 13.97 -27.42 4.50
C LYS A 355 15.18 -27.39 3.57
N ALA A 356 16.08 -26.42 3.73
CA ALA A 356 17.31 -26.32 2.94
C ALA A 356 18.22 -27.55 3.14
N ASN A 357 18.38 -28.00 4.39
CA ASN A 357 19.17 -29.19 4.73
C ASN A 357 18.58 -30.47 4.14
N ARG A 358 17.24 -30.63 4.16
CA ARG A 358 16.56 -31.75 3.48
C ARG A 358 16.81 -31.76 1.98
N VAL A 359 16.74 -30.61 1.31
CA VAL A 359 17.03 -30.50 -0.13
C VAL A 359 18.48 -30.84 -0.44
N LYS A 360 19.44 -30.37 0.38
CA LYS A 360 20.86 -30.73 0.23
C LYS A 360 21.09 -32.23 0.40
N LYS A 361 20.42 -32.86 1.37
CA LYS A 361 20.53 -34.31 1.59
C LYS A 361 19.99 -35.13 0.42
N ILE A 362 18.90 -34.69 -0.21
CA ILE A 362 18.33 -35.34 -1.40
C ILE A 362 19.30 -35.21 -2.59
N ARG A 363 19.85 -34.01 -2.82
CA ARG A 363 20.82 -33.79 -3.91
C ARG A 363 22.14 -34.54 -3.71
N GLY A 364 22.60 -34.66 -2.46
CA GLY A 364 23.80 -35.44 -2.13
C GLY A 364 23.60 -36.96 -2.21
N SER A 365 22.36 -37.46 -2.12
CA SER A 365 22.08 -38.89 -2.33
C SER A 365 21.97 -39.28 -3.80
N ASP A 366 21.82 -38.32 -4.71
CA ASP A 366 21.79 -38.57 -6.17
C ASP A 366 23.19 -38.60 -6.80
N GLU A 367 24.25 -38.22 -6.07
CA GLU A 367 25.65 -38.26 -6.55
C GLU A 367 26.37 -39.60 -6.27
N ASP A 368 25.74 -40.54 -5.56
CA ASP A 368 26.33 -41.84 -5.18
C ASP A 368 25.71 -43.05 -5.92
N ILE A 369 25.02 -42.86 -7.07
CA ILE A 369 24.51 -43.97 -7.90
C ILE A 369 25.08 -43.90 -9.33
N ASP A 370 26.23 -44.55 -9.45
CA ASP A 370 26.71 -45.43 -10.53
C ASP A 370 27.02 -44.90 -11.95
N SER A 371 28.31 -45.08 -12.25
CA SER A 371 28.95 -45.34 -13.53
C SER A 371 28.34 -46.50 -14.37
N GLY A 372 27.48 -46.14 -15.33
CA GLY A 372 27.37 -46.75 -16.68
C GLY A 372 26.20 -47.72 -16.96
N PRO A 373 25.97 -48.16 -18.21
CA PRO A 373 26.15 -47.49 -19.50
C PRO A 373 24.82 -47.16 -20.22
N SER A 374 24.93 -46.30 -21.23
CA SER A 374 23.92 -45.82 -22.19
C SER A 374 23.03 -46.87 -22.85
N ILE A 375 21.70 -46.67 -22.84
CA ILE A 375 20.75 -47.16 -23.86
C ILE A 375 19.56 -46.17 -24.03
N GLY A 376 19.40 -45.67 -25.26
CA GLY A 376 18.10 -45.63 -25.95
C GLY A 376 17.18 -44.42 -25.77
N GLU A 377 17.24 -43.49 -26.75
CA GLU A 377 16.15 -42.57 -27.07
C GLU A 377 14.82 -43.30 -27.31
N SER A 378 13.72 -42.75 -26.80
CA SER A 378 12.44 -42.78 -27.53
C SER A 378 11.57 -41.58 -27.17
N LYS A 379 11.35 -40.75 -28.20
CA LYS A 379 10.36 -39.68 -28.24
C LYS A 379 8.95 -40.29 -28.12
N ASN A 380 8.07 -39.66 -27.35
CA ASN A 380 6.70 -39.56 -27.81
C ASN A 380 6.06 -38.23 -27.43
N ARG A 381 5.53 -37.57 -28.46
CA ARG A 381 4.73 -36.34 -28.41
C ARG A 381 3.33 -36.72 -27.97
N GLY A 382 2.75 -35.92 -27.07
CA GLY A 382 1.32 -35.93 -26.75
C GLY A 382 0.93 -34.51 -26.43
N SER A 383 0.39 -33.84 -27.44
CA SER A 383 -0.34 -32.57 -27.38
C SER A 383 -1.58 -32.71 -26.51
N ASP A 384 -1.85 -31.71 -25.67
CA ASP A 384 -3.22 -31.27 -25.38
C ASP A 384 -3.18 -29.76 -25.09
N GLU A 385 -3.71 -29.00 -26.05
CA GLU A 385 -4.17 -27.63 -25.91
C GLU A 385 -5.51 -27.67 -25.16
N ASP A 386 -5.71 -26.78 -24.17
CA ASP A 386 -6.82 -25.81 -24.19
C ASP A 386 -6.92 -25.02 -22.88
N LEU A 387 -6.73 -23.70 -23.04
CA LEU A 387 -7.59 -22.59 -22.62
C LEU A 387 -8.42 -22.75 -21.33
N ASP A 388 -8.18 -21.88 -20.32
CA ASP A 388 -9.23 -20.94 -19.92
C ASP A 388 -8.74 -19.75 -19.06
N ASN A 389 -9.54 -18.70 -19.12
CA ASN A 389 -9.31 -17.29 -18.88
C ASN A 389 -9.11 -16.89 -17.41
N GLY A 390 -8.03 -16.15 -17.16
CA GLY A 390 -7.79 -15.44 -15.91
C GLY A 390 -8.57 -14.12 -15.84
N ILE A 391 -9.77 -14.15 -15.27
CA ILE A 391 -10.47 -12.94 -14.83
C ILE A 391 -10.05 -12.62 -13.38
N SER A 392 -9.27 -11.56 -13.26
CA SER A 392 -8.86 -10.89 -12.03
C SER A 392 -10.08 -10.27 -11.31
N MET A 393 -10.47 -10.81 -10.15
CA MET A 393 -11.16 -10.03 -9.10
C MET A 393 -10.91 -10.58 -7.69
N GLY A 394 -10.50 -9.69 -6.78
CA GLY A 394 -10.82 -9.76 -5.36
C GLY A 394 -9.77 -10.40 -4.46
N GLU A 395 -8.81 -9.58 -4.02
CA GLU A 395 -7.82 -9.86 -2.98
C GLU A 395 -8.43 -10.56 -1.75
N SER A 396 -8.21 -11.88 -1.66
CA SER A 396 -8.23 -12.62 -0.41
C SER A 396 -6.87 -13.28 -0.28
N ASN A 397 -6.05 -12.77 0.64
CA ASN A 397 -4.73 -13.31 0.97
C ASN A 397 -4.89 -14.68 1.66
N GLY A 398 -5.17 -15.71 0.87
CA GLY A 398 -5.17 -17.10 1.28
C GLY A 398 -3.89 -17.78 0.82
N VAL A 399 -2.99 -18.08 1.76
CA VAL A 399 -1.98 -19.12 1.52
C VAL A 399 -2.75 -20.42 1.31
N VAL A 400 -2.77 -20.90 0.07
CA VAL A 400 -3.19 -22.25 -0.27
C VAL A 400 -2.14 -23.17 0.34
N ILE A 401 -2.55 -23.97 1.31
CA ILE A 401 -1.69 -25.05 1.78
C ILE A 401 -1.73 -26.09 0.66
N ASN A 402 -0.69 -26.12 -0.18
CA ASN A 402 -0.60 -27.05 -1.29
C ASN A 402 -0.61 -28.50 -0.79
N ARG A 403 -1.24 -29.35 -1.61
CA ARG A 403 -1.29 -30.80 -1.46
C ARG A 403 0.09 -31.43 -1.60
#